data_AF-A0A9Q3V4P0-F1
#
_entry.id   AF-A0A9Q3V4P0-F1
#
_cell.length_a   1.000
_cell.length_b   1.000
_cell.length_c   1.000
_cell.angle_alpha   90.00
_cell.angle_beta   90.00
_cell.angle_gamma   90.00
#
_symmetry.space_group_name_H-M   'P 1'
#
loop_
_entity.id
_entity.type
_entity.pdbx_description
1 polymer ?
#
loop_
_entity_poly.entity_id
_entity_poly.type
_entity_poly.pdbx_seq_one_letter_code
_entity_poly.pdbx_strand_id
1 'polypeptide(L)' 'MIAEYKILQEKGDKFKQKIIDLKNNGIKTEPAFGLLLGLENPYEDLLKF' A
#
# COMPACT_ATOMS: atom_id res chain seq x y z
N MET A 1 -7.40 -6.09 0.63
CA MET A 1 -6.93 -7.46 0.28
C MET A 1 -6.13 -8.06 1.43
N ILE A 2 -5.92 -9.38 1.47
CA ILE A 2 -5.14 -10.04 2.54
C ILE A 2 -3.69 -9.53 2.58
N ALA A 3 -3.06 -9.34 1.42
CA ALA A 3 -1.71 -8.82 1.30
C ALA A 3 -1.55 -7.42 1.92
N GLU A 4 -2.42 -6.47 1.56
CA GLU A 4 -2.42 -5.11 2.13
C GLU A 4 -2.49 -5.14 3.67
N TYR A 5 -3.37 -5.98 4.24
CA TYR A 5 -3.50 -6.11 5.69
C TYR A 5 -2.20 -6.64 6.32
N LYS A 6 -1.61 -7.70 5.75
CA LYS A 6 -0.32 -8.23 6.22
C LYS A 6 0.79 -7.18 6.16
N ILE A 7 0.90 -6.45 5.06
CA ILE A 7 1.89 -5.38 4.88
C ILE A 7 1.68 -4.27 5.91
N LEU A 8 0.43 -3.87 6.17
CA LEU A 8 0.12 -2.87 7.21
C LEU A 8 0.51 -3.34 8.60
N GLN A 9 0.30 -4.62 8.93
CA GLN A 9 0.75 -5.20 10.20
C GLN A 9 2.28 -5.24 10.30
N GLU A 10 2.98 -5.61 9.21
CA GLU A 10 4.45 -5.69 9.19
C GLU A 10 5.12 -4.32 9.26
N LYS A 11 4.63 -3.33 8.51
CA LYS A 11 5.23 -1.98 8.43
C LYS A 11 4.75 -1.04 9.54
N GLY A 12 3.65 -1.37 10.21
CA GLY A 12 3.10 -0.63 11.35
C GLY A 12 2.47 0.73 11.01
N ASP A 13 2.12 1.46 12.06
CA ASP A 13 1.23 2.63 11.97
C ASP A 13 1.79 3.79 11.13
N LYS A 14 3.10 4.01 11.15
CA LYS A 14 3.72 5.07 10.32
C LYS A 14 3.50 4.83 8.83
N PHE A 15 3.55 3.59 8.39
CA PHE A 15 3.28 3.24 6.99
C PHE A 15 1.80 3.38 6.68
N LYS A 16 0.92 2.94 7.59
CA LYS A 16 -0.53 3.12 7.46
C LYS A 16 -0.92 4.59 7.31
N GLN A 17 -0.30 5.50 8.07
CA GLN A 17 -0.57 6.94 7.94
C GLN A 17 -0.19 7.46 6.57
N LYS A 18 0.97 7.06 6.01
CA LYS A 18 1.35 7.43 4.64
C LYS A 18 0.33 6.96 3.60
N ILE A 19 -0.20 5.73 3.75
CA ILE A 19 -1.26 5.23 2.86
C ILE A 19 -2.53 6.11 2.99
N ILE A 20 -2.93 6.47 4.21
CA ILE A 20 -4.08 7.36 4.45
C ILE A 20 -3.87 8.73 3.82
N ASP A 21 -2.69 9.33 3.97
CA ASP A 21 -2.35 10.62 3.38
C ASP A 21 -2.42 10.58 1.85
N LEU A 22 -1.86 9.54 1.23
CA LEU A 22 -1.93 9.36 -0.22
C LEU A 22 -3.38 9.19 -0.70
N LYS A 23 -4.20 8.45 0.06
CA LYS A 23 -5.64 8.31 -0.23
C LYS A 23 -6.40 9.62 -0.12
N ASN A 24 -6.11 10.42 0.90
CA ASN A 24 -6.72 11.74 1.06
C ASN A 24 -6.33 12.69 -0.08
N ASN A 25 -5.15 12.49 -0.69
CA ASN A 25 -4.72 13.19 -1.90
C ASN A 25 -5.31 12.61 -3.21
N GLY A 26 -6.24 11.64 -3.13
CA GLY A 26 -6.93 11.07 -4.29
C GLY A 26 -6.23 9.86 -4.93
N ILE A 27 -5.12 9.37 -4.34
CA ILE A 27 -4.43 8.18 -4.85
C ILE A 27 -5.14 6.93 -4.33
N LYS A 28 -5.45 5.99 -5.22
CA LYS A 28 -6.06 4.72 -4.81
C LYS A 28 -5.13 3.91 -3.93
N THR A 29 -5.69 2.97 -3.18
CA THR A 29 -4.94 2.15 -2.23
C THR A 29 -3.79 1.42 -2.91
N GLU A 30 -4.05 0.69 -4.00
CA GLU A 30 -3.03 -0.15 -4.65
C GLU A 30 -1.87 0.68 -5.22
N PRO A 31 -2.09 1.77 -5.98
CA PRO A 31 -1.01 2.68 -6.36
C PRO A 31 -0.26 3.30 -5.18
N ALA A 32 -0.93 3.59 -4.05
CA ALA A 32 -0.26 4.12 -2.87
C ALA A 32 0.71 3.10 -2.25
N PHE A 33 0.32 1.82 -2.18
CA PHE A 33 1.24 0.74 -1.81
C PHE A 33 2.39 0.63 -2.81
N GLY A 34 2.09 0.71 -4.11
CA GLY A 34 3.09 0.71 -5.17
C GLY A 34 4.16 1.79 -5.00
N LEU A 35 3.74 3.03 -4.77
CA LEU A 35 4.63 4.16 -4.54
C LEU A 35 5.52 3.98 -3.30
N LEU A 36 4.96 3.44 -2.20
CA LEU A 36 5.71 3.30 -0.94
C LEU A 36 6.61 2.05 -0.90
N LEU A 37 6.31 1.02 -1.69
CA LEU A 37 7.05 -0.24 -1.75
C LEU A 37 7.94 -0.36 -2.99
N GLY A 38 7.84 0.59 -3.94
CA GLY A 38 8.58 0.55 -5.20
C GLY A 38 8.09 -0.53 -6.16
N LEU A 39 6.78 -0.84 -6.15
CA LEU A 39 6.20 -1.83 -7.05
C LEU A 39 5.96 -1.22 -8.44
N GLU A 40 6.29 -1.96 -9.49
CA GLU A 40 6.11 -1.54 -10.88
C GLU A 40 4.66 -1.68 -11.32
N ASN A 41 4.00 -2.79 -10.91
CA ASN A 41 2.60 -3.08 -11.23
C ASN A 41 1.82 -3.35 -9.95
N PRO A 42 1.40 -2.31 -9.21
CA PRO A 42 0.95 -2.45 -7.82
C PRO A 42 -0.21 -3.43 -7.64
N TYR A 43 -1.12 -3.49 -8.61
CA TYR A 43 -2.24 -4.43 -8.60
C TYR A 43 -1.79 -5.90 -8.69
N GLU A 44 -0.88 -6.22 -9.59
CA GLU A 44 -0.38 -7.59 -9.77
C GLU A 44 0.64 -7.96 -8.70
N ASP A 45 1.48 -7.02 -8.30
CA ASP A 45 2.54 -7.27 -7.33
C ASP A 45 1.96 -7.51 -5.93
N LEU A 46 0.92 -6.77 -5.54
CA LEU A 46 0.21 -7.03 -4.27
C LEU A 46 -0.48 -8.39 -4.23
N LEU A 47 -0.84 -8.98 -5.37
CA LEU A 47 -1.40 -10.34 -5.41
C LEU A 47 -0.35 -11.43 -5.13
N LYS A 48 0.94 -11.10 -5.23
CA LYS A 48 2.06 -12.04 -5.02
C LYS A 48 2.59 -12.05 -3.56
N PHE A 49 2.02 -11.24 -2.67
CA PHE A 49 2.43 -11.08 -1.25
C PHE A 49 1.68 -11.99 -0.26
#